data_AF-E3C6H0-F1
#
_entry.id   AF-E3C6H0-F1
#
_cell.length_a   1.000
_cell.length_b   1.000
_cell.length_c   1.000
_cell.angle_alpha   90.00
_cell.angle_beta   90.00
_cell.angle_gamma   90.00
#
_symmetry.space_group_name_H-M   'P 1'
#
loop_
_entity.id
_entity.type
_entity.pdbx_description
1 polymer ?
#
loop_
_entity_poly.entity_id
_entity_poly.type
_entity_poly.pdbx_seq_one_letter_code
_entity_poly.pdbx_strand_id
1 'polypeptide(L)'
;MAEENYQSNEQEPGTLDQPDADRSSWELKSLDYDETLAVLNGEQKVQPEFAFADDVLAKIRKDQPELKSGEDLNSVIEDKYQQILLARYNVDQEQNVTVNKDK
;
A
#
# COMPACT_ATOMS: atom_id res chain seq x y z
N MET A 1 59.18 -27.10 -6.30
CA MET A 1 58.78 -27.14 -4.88
C MET A 1 58.64 -25.71 -4.40
N ALA A 2 57.42 -25.33 -4.03
CA ALA A 2 56.99 -24.23 -3.17
C ALA A 2 55.58 -23.84 -3.63
N GLU A 3 54.61 -24.54 -3.06
CA GLU A 3 53.19 -24.18 -3.06
C GLU A 3 53.01 -23.01 -2.09
N GLU A 4 52.35 -21.94 -2.50
CA GLU A 4 51.67 -21.04 -1.57
C GLU A 4 50.22 -20.89 -2.01
N ASN A 5 49.37 -21.52 -1.20
CA ASN A 5 47.92 -21.52 -1.26
C ASN A 5 47.36 -20.12 -0.99
N TYR A 6 46.61 -19.58 -1.94
CA TYR A 6 45.64 -18.53 -1.65
C TYR A 6 44.25 -19.17 -1.55
N GLN A 7 43.85 -19.54 -0.34
CA GLN A 7 42.45 -19.74 0.02
C GLN A 7 42.13 -18.78 1.16
N SER A 8 41.15 -17.89 0.96
CA SER A 8 39.93 -17.87 1.78
C SER A 8 38.97 -16.74 1.40
N ASN A 9 37.75 -17.17 1.10
CA ASN A 9 36.46 -16.51 1.32
C ASN A 9 36.01 -15.41 0.36
N GLU A 10 35.71 -15.82 -0.87
CA GLU A 10 34.50 -15.33 -1.54
C GLU A 10 33.28 -15.89 -0.80
N GLN A 11 32.89 -15.24 0.29
CA GLN A 11 31.51 -15.31 0.78
C GLN A 11 30.92 -13.94 0.51
N GLU A 12 30.51 -13.72 -0.73
CA GLU A 12 29.53 -12.67 -1.02
C GLU A 12 28.36 -12.90 -0.05
N PRO A 13 27.92 -11.87 0.70
CA PRO A 13 26.79 -12.02 1.59
C PRO A 13 25.62 -12.42 0.70
N GLY A 14 25.22 -13.69 0.78
CA GLY A 14 24.18 -14.28 -0.05
C GLY A 14 23.04 -13.30 -0.10
N THR A 15 22.81 -12.72 -1.29
CA THR A 15 21.67 -11.89 -1.55
C THR A 15 20.48 -12.68 -1.04
N LEU A 16 19.84 -12.18 0.01
CA LEU A 16 18.51 -12.60 0.38
C LEU A 16 17.70 -12.36 -0.90
N ASP A 17 17.53 -13.43 -1.67
CA ASP A 17 16.51 -13.55 -2.70
C ASP A 17 15.20 -13.47 -1.91
N GLN A 18 14.85 -12.25 -1.49
CA GLN A 18 13.50 -11.96 -1.13
C GLN A 18 12.76 -12.35 -2.39
N PRO A 19 11.79 -13.30 -2.33
CA PRO A 19 10.93 -13.49 -3.48
C PRO A 19 10.50 -12.07 -3.85
N ASP A 20 10.67 -11.73 -5.12
CA ASP A 20 10.08 -10.53 -5.70
C ASP A 20 8.58 -10.77 -5.50
N ALA A 21 8.14 -10.48 -4.26
CA ALA A 21 6.81 -10.74 -3.82
C ALA A 21 6.06 -9.88 -4.78
N ASP A 22 5.30 -10.53 -5.64
CA ASP A 22 4.51 -9.89 -6.67
C ASP A 22 3.48 -9.04 -5.90
N ARG A 23 3.92 -7.89 -5.41
CA ARG A 23 3.17 -6.88 -4.64
C ARG A 23 2.10 -6.26 -5.52
N SER A 24 2.01 -6.71 -6.77
CA SER A 24 1.30 -6.10 -7.88
C SER A 24 -0.09 -6.68 -8.13
N SER A 25 -0.55 -7.70 -7.42
CA SER A 25 -1.91 -8.23 -7.61
C SER A 25 -2.83 -7.98 -6.42
N TRP A 26 -2.94 -6.72 -5.98
CA TRP A 26 -4.12 -6.31 -5.22
C TRP A 26 -5.31 -6.21 -6.18
N GLU A 27 -6.38 -6.97 -5.92
CA GLU A 27 -7.67 -6.77 -6.59
C GLU A 27 -8.29 -5.47 -6.08
N LEU A 28 -8.04 -4.37 -6.80
CA LEU A 28 -8.53 -3.05 -6.39
C LEU A 28 -9.99 -2.85 -6.77
N LYS A 29 -10.78 -2.37 -5.81
CA LYS A 29 -12.15 -1.91 -6.01
C LYS A 29 -12.15 -0.39 -6.20
N SER A 30 -12.41 0.05 -7.43
CA SER A 30 -12.73 1.45 -7.72
C SER A 30 -14.03 1.83 -7.04
N LEU A 31 -14.01 2.88 -6.23
CA LEU A 31 -15.19 3.38 -5.52
C LEU A 31 -16.02 4.27 -6.43
N ASP A 32 -17.34 4.06 -6.41
CA ASP A 32 -18.30 4.96 -7.06
C ASP A 32 -18.45 6.28 -6.28
N TYR A 33 -19.24 7.21 -6.81
CA TYR A 33 -19.45 8.55 -6.22
C TYR A 33 -19.93 8.51 -4.77
N ASP A 34 -20.99 7.75 -4.49
CA ASP A 34 -21.58 7.66 -3.15
C ASP A 34 -20.64 6.94 -2.17
N GLU A 35 -19.96 5.89 -2.61
CA GLU A 35 -18.98 5.16 -1.79
C GLU A 35 -17.76 6.05 -1.46
N THR A 36 -17.29 6.81 -2.44
CA THR A 36 -16.19 7.76 -2.23
C THR A 36 -16.61 8.82 -1.22
N LEU A 37 -17.81 9.38 -1.33
CA LEU A 37 -18.31 10.34 -0.34
C LEU A 37 -18.49 9.75 1.06
N ALA A 38 -18.96 8.51 1.16
CA ALA A 38 -19.07 7.83 2.44
C ALA A 38 -17.69 7.67 3.11
N VAL A 39 -16.65 7.34 2.33
CA VAL A 39 -15.26 7.26 2.83
C VAL A 39 -14.73 8.63 3.23
N LEU A 40 -14.96 9.67 2.42
CA LEU A 40 -14.52 11.05 2.72
C LEU A 40 -15.20 11.60 3.98
N ASN A 41 -16.49 11.29 4.20
CA ASN A 41 -17.24 11.69 5.39
C ASN A 41 -16.97 10.80 6.62
N GLY A 42 -16.13 9.77 6.49
CA GLY A 42 -15.85 8.81 7.57
C GLY A 42 -17.03 7.91 7.93
N GLU A 43 -18.07 7.85 7.09
CA GLU A 43 -19.21 6.94 7.24
C GLU A 43 -18.81 5.50 6.86
N GLN A 44 -17.85 5.38 5.95
CA GLN A 44 -17.26 4.11 5.54
C GLN A 44 -15.79 4.05 5.93
N LYS A 45 -15.40 2.95 6.58
CA LYS A 45 -14.00 2.71 6.96
C LYS A 45 -13.16 2.44 5.72
N VAL A 46 -11.97 3.04 5.65
CA VAL A 46 -10.97 2.75 4.61
C VAL A 46 -10.59 1.27 4.60
N GLN A 47 -10.48 0.70 3.41
CA GLN A 47 -10.07 -0.68 3.19
C GLN A 47 -8.88 -0.70 2.21
N PRO A 48 -7.97 -1.68 2.34
CA PRO A 48 -6.80 -1.77 1.49
C PRO A 48 -7.16 -1.98 0.02
N GLU A 49 -8.27 -2.65 -0.29
CA GLU A 49 -8.73 -2.85 -1.67
C GLU A 49 -9.31 -1.59 -2.33
N PHE A 50 -9.66 -0.54 -1.58
CA PHE A 50 -10.30 0.64 -2.16
C PHE A 50 -9.35 1.43 -3.04
N ALA A 51 -9.87 1.93 -4.16
CA ALA A 51 -9.17 2.85 -5.04
C ALA A 51 -10.10 4.02 -5.39
N PHE A 52 -9.60 5.25 -5.28
CA PHE A 52 -10.32 6.42 -5.77
C PHE A 52 -10.11 6.56 -7.28
N ALA A 53 -11.21 6.55 -8.03
CA ALA A 53 -11.16 6.77 -9.47
C ALA A 53 -11.08 8.27 -9.78
N ASP A 54 -10.18 8.66 -10.70
CA ASP A 54 -9.95 10.06 -11.05
C ASP A 54 -11.20 10.77 -11.57
N ASP A 55 -12.04 10.09 -12.35
CA ASP A 55 -13.30 10.61 -12.88
C ASP A 55 -14.32 10.89 -11.76
N VAL A 56 -14.39 10.01 -10.76
CA VAL A 56 -15.24 10.18 -9.58
C VAL A 56 -14.74 11.34 -8.72
N LEU A 57 -13.43 11.43 -8.47
CA LEU A 57 -12.85 12.55 -7.73
C LEU A 57 -13.04 13.88 -8.46
N ALA A 58 -12.90 13.90 -9.79
CA ALA A 58 -13.16 15.10 -10.60
C ALA A 58 -14.62 15.55 -10.47
N LYS A 59 -15.56 14.60 -10.47
CA LYS A 59 -16.99 14.89 -10.25
C LYS A 59 -17.24 15.46 -8.85
N ILE A 60 -16.71 14.83 -7.81
CA ILE A 60 -16.84 15.31 -6.42
C ILE A 60 -16.25 16.71 -6.24
N ARG A 61 -15.07 16.98 -6.83
CA ARG A 61 -14.44 18.31 -6.81
C ARG A 61 -15.28 19.37 -7.51
N LYS A 62 -15.99 18.99 -8.58
CA LYS A 62 -16.89 19.89 -9.32
C LYS A 62 -18.17 20.16 -8.53
N ASP A 63 -18.73 19.13 -7.91
CA ASP A 63 -19.99 19.21 -7.19
C ASP A 63 -19.82 19.87 -5.80
N GLN A 64 -18.57 19.91 -5.28
CA GLN A 64 -18.20 20.49 -3.98
C GLN A 64 -19.19 20.14 -2.85
N PRO A 65 -19.40 18.85 -2.56
CA PRO A 65 -20.31 18.45 -1.51
C PRO A 65 -19.82 18.91 -0.15
N GLU A 66 -20.75 19.25 0.73
CA GLU A 66 -20.45 19.64 2.10
C GLU A 66 -19.98 18.42 2.90
N LEU A 67 -18.72 18.45 3.35
CA LEU A 67 -18.14 17.41 4.17
C LEU A 67 -18.50 17.60 5.64
N LYS A 68 -18.80 16.51 6.35
CA LYS A 68 -19.17 16.55 7.78
C LYS A 68 -18.07 17.12 8.68
N SER A 69 -16.80 16.93 8.30
CA SER A 69 -15.63 17.40 9.05
C SER A 69 -15.38 18.91 8.90
N GLY A 70 -15.99 19.57 7.90
CA GLY A 70 -15.72 20.99 7.60
C GLY A 70 -14.30 21.27 7.08
N GLU A 71 -13.54 20.21 6.78
CA GLU A 71 -12.19 20.29 6.23
C GLU A 71 -12.21 20.52 4.71
N ASP A 72 -11.09 20.97 4.15
CA ASP A 72 -10.94 21.10 2.70
C ASP A 72 -11.04 19.74 2.01
N LEU A 73 -11.84 19.67 0.94
CA LEU A 73 -12.10 18.46 0.20
C LEU A 73 -10.82 17.76 -0.30
N ASN A 74 -9.84 18.52 -0.81
CA ASN A 74 -8.60 17.91 -1.31
C ASN A 74 -7.75 17.37 -0.17
N SER A 75 -7.70 18.10 0.96
CA SER A 75 -7.02 17.62 2.17
C SER A 75 -7.63 16.31 2.67
N VAL A 76 -8.96 16.17 2.66
CA VAL A 76 -9.64 14.94 3.09
C VAL A 76 -9.39 13.80 2.10
N ILE A 77 -9.43 14.07 0.78
CA ILE A 77 -9.12 13.07 -0.24
C ILE A 77 -7.68 12.53 -0.05
N GLU A 78 -6.72 13.42 0.17
CA GLU A 78 -5.32 13.05 0.39
C GLU A 78 -5.15 12.22 1.67
N ASP A 79 -5.75 12.64 2.79
CA ASP A 79 -5.74 11.89 4.05
C ASP A 79 -6.28 10.47 3.85
N LYS A 80 -7.46 10.31 3.23
CA LYS A 80 -8.04 8.99 3.00
C LYS A 80 -7.22 8.14 2.05
N TYR A 81 -6.61 8.74 1.04
CA TYR A 81 -5.70 8.03 0.14
C TYR A 81 -4.48 7.48 0.88
N GLN A 82 -3.85 8.30 1.74
CA GLN A 82 -2.72 7.84 2.57
C GLN A 82 -3.13 6.73 3.53
N GLN A 83 -4.33 6.81 4.12
CA GLN A 83 -4.84 5.74 4.99
C GLN A 83 -5.05 4.41 4.24
N ILE A 84 -5.53 4.46 2.99
CA ILE A 84 -5.63 3.27 2.13
C ILE A 84 -4.24 2.67 1.86
N LEU A 85 -3.25 3.50 1.51
CA LEU A 85 -1.88 3.02 1.26
C LEU A 85 -1.26 2.40 2.51
N LEU A 86 -1.45 3.02 3.68
CA LEU A 86 -0.97 2.49 4.96
C LEU A 86 -1.65 1.15 5.29
N ALA A 87 -2.95 1.02 5.02
CA ALA A 87 -3.67 -0.23 5.21
C ALA A 87 -3.10 -1.35 4.33
N ARG A 88 -2.82 -1.06 3.04
CA ARG A 88 -2.17 -2.04 2.13
C ARG A 88 -0.80 -2.44 2.64
N TYR A 89 0.02 -1.47 3.01
CA TYR A 89 1.35 -1.72 3.55
C TYR A 89 1.30 -2.63 4.78
N ASN A 90 0.39 -2.38 5.72
CA ASN A 90 0.26 -3.20 6.92
C ASN A 90 -0.14 -4.64 6.58
N VAL A 91 -1.08 -4.84 5.64
CA VAL A 91 -1.45 -6.19 5.19
C VAL A 91 -0.27 -6.89 4.52
N ASP A 92 0.48 -6.20 3.65
CA ASP A 92 1.67 -6.76 3.02
C ASP A 92 2.73 -7.16 4.06
N GLN A 93 2.91 -6.37 5.14
CA GLN A 93 3.80 -6.73 6.25
C GLN A 93 3.30 -7.94 7.05
N GLU A 94 2.01 -8.00 7.35
CA GLU A 94 1.38 -9.13 8.05
C GLU A 94 1.45 -10.43 7.23
N GLN A 95 1.42 -10.34 5.90
CA GLN A 95 1.56 -11.50 5.02
C GLN A 95 3.02 -11.89 4.76
N ASN A 96 3.96 -10.94 4.93
CA ASN A 96 5.39 -11.15 4.76
C ASN A 96 6.09 -11.60 6.05
N VAL A 97 5.38 -12.35 6.92
CA VAL A 97 6.05 -13.02 8.03
C VAL A 97 6.91 -14.13 7.45
N THR A 98 8.21 -13.88 7.39
CA THR A 98 9.22 -14.90 7.15
C THR A 98 8.90 -16.09 8.04
N VAL A 99 8.58 -17.23 7.43
CA VAL A 99 8.60 -18.51 8.15
C VAL A 99 10.01 -18.63 8.71
N ASN A 100 10.19 -18.35 10.00
CA ASN A 100 11.37 -18.77 10.72
C ASN A 100 11.34 -20.30 10.62
N LYS A 101 12.07 -20.84 9.64
CA LYS A 101 12.45 -22.25 9.68
C LYS A 101 13.34 -22.38 10.90
N ASP A 102 12.75 -22.79 12.01
CA ASP A 102 13.44 -23.42 13.13
C ASP A 102 14.62 -24.24 12.61
N LYS A 103 15.82 -23.84 13.01
CA LYS A 103 16.95 -24.74 13.21
C LYS A 103 17.77 -24.27 14.39
#